data_AF-A0AAD8AVK8-F1
#
_entry.id   AF-A0AAD8AVK8-F1
#
_cell.length_a   1.000
_cell.length_b   1.000
_cell.length_c   1.000
_cell.angle_alpha   90.00
_cell.angle_beta   90.00
_cell.angle_gamma   90.00
#
_symmetry.space_group_name_H-M   'P 1'
#
loop_
_entity.id
_entity.type
_entity.pdbx_description
1 polymer ?
#
loop_
_entity_poly.entity_id
_entity_poly.type
_entity_poly.pdbx_seq_one_letter_code
_entity_poly.pdbx_strand_id
1 'polypeptide(L)'
;MIDKMDMFSLFTSSFEETKEVSKCLHQIGCCIRCILRNLGELNPASYKLSIEELENMLLPAESITTAENVCPCSGCLGILQKFTETAFLNQIYLKVKEDGFQFSDYQCSLVLPVSLIVRQKALYIYLLNKFGETYKGNEDKLASVKDVWKWSCGFKLANILGSRFQNRSQFDILMTFQYKDSDKECAFLLDYLPDVFKKRKQRKFGFETFTRANVQKAVSDMTYSKLQDCTSCPPLIPTVECTCDISCSHEAVFIAGRYLKFSRELSQTPWLIDGKRIMEGSVQELICEPIIQMFKPTDHKLSSSGREDVDVRMLGLGRPFIVELVNPHCVQFSLEDLAALQKRINNVSKDVQVRDLQIVSRKDTNLLKEGEIDKTKTYTALCWCDRQLTEADVELVNSLKDITLQQKTPLRVLHRRAAATRERSIHSLSIKSLLPNNRFTLELTTQAGTYVKEFVHGDFGRTYPNMSQILKADCDIIDLDVEAVNVDWPPLVEPIELDTLNIENGQDNCLNGIKTSKDNCVDEKETKEICLNENETVTKSCKEEG
;
A
#
# COMPACT_ATOMS: atom_id res chain seq x y z
N MET A 1 7.69 7.28 52.84
CA MET A 1 7.30 7.32 51.42
C MET A 1 7.89 6.06 50.81
N ILE A 2 7.08 5.16 50.28
CA ILE A 2 7.61 4.09 49.41
C ILE A 2 8.24 4.85 48.23
N ASP A 3 9.53 4.61 47.99
CA ASP A 3 10.29 5.36 47.00
C ASP A 3 9.64 5.15 45.62
N LYS A 4 9.14 6.22 45.00
CA LYS A 4 8.43 6.14 43.71
C LYS A 4 9.31 5.59 42.58
N MET A 5 10.62 5.44 42.80
CA MET A 5 11.58 4.87 41.86
C MET A 5 11.49 3.34 41.71
N ASP A 6 10.90 2.62 42.67
CA ASP A 6 10.65 1.17 42.55
C ASP A 6 9.67 0.80 41.44
N MET A 7 8.99 1.81 40.87
CA MET A 7 8.09 1.66 39.72
C MET A 7 8.85 1.40 38.41
N PHE A 8 10.12 1.80 38.33
CA PHE A 8 10.89 1.70 37.10
C PHE A 8 11.77 0.45 37.04
N SER A 9 11.97 -0.07 35.83
CA SER A 9 12.96 -1.13 35.58
C SER A 9 14.20 -0.53 34.91
N LEU A 10 15.15 -0.07 35.75
CA LEU A 10 16.35 0.66 35.31
C LEU A 10 17.60 -0.26 35.28
N PHE A 11 18.68 0.22 34.65
CA PHE A 11 19.96 -0.49 34.60
C PHE A 11 20.68 -0.59 35.95
N THR A 12 20.40 0.34 36.86
CA THR A 12 20.91 0.32 38.24
C THR A 12 19.75 0.37 39.22
N SER A 13 19.88 -0.38 40.32
CA SER A 13 18.97 -0.30 41.46
C SER A 13 19.43 0.73 42.50
N SER A 14 20.59 1.37 42.31
CA SER A 14 21.06 2.45 43.20
C SER A 14 20.29 3.73 42.90
N PHE A 15 19.69 4.29 43.94
CA PHE A 15 18.99 5.57 43.87
C PHE A 15 19.97 6.71 43.54
N GLU A 16 21.11 6.73 44.22
CA GLU A 16 22.16 7.73 44.05
C GLU A 16 22.69 7.70 42.60
N GLU A 17 23.04 6.53 42.09
CA GLU A 17 23.56 6.40 40.73
C GLU A 17 22.52 6.81 39.68
N THR A 18 21.24 6.43 39.88
CA THR A 18 20.15 6.86 39.00
C THR A 18 20.04 8.39 38.95
N LYS A 19 20.14 9.06 40.10
CA LYS A 19 20.11 10.54 40.17
C LYS A 19 21.34 11.17 39.52
N GLU A 20 22.52 10.58 39.68
CA GLU A 20 23.75 11.06 39.03
C GLU A 20 23.69 10.95 37.51
N VAL A 21 23.24 9.80 36.99
CA VAL A 21 23.03 9.60 35.55
C VAL A 21 21.98 10.58 35.02
N SER A 22 20.86 10.75 35.74
CA SER A 22 19.78 11.67 35.36
C SER A 22 20.27 13.11 35.28
N LYS A 23 21.00 13.59 36.30
CA LYS A 23 21.62 14.91 36.32
C LYS A 23 22.61 15.09 35.18
N CYS A 24 23.44 14.08 34.93
CA CYS A 24 24.43 14.09 33.86
C CYS A 24 23.76 14.24 32.47
N LEU A 25 22.71 13.47 32.21
CA LEU A 25 21.95 13.52 30.96
C LEU A 25 21.22 14.86 30.81
N HIS A 26 20.64 15.38 31.89
CA HIS A 26 19.97 16.67 31.89
C HIS A 26 20.94 17.82 31.54
N GLN A 27 22.14 17.83 32.12
CA GLN A 27 23.18 18.84 31.85
C GLN A 27 23.65 18.88 30.40
N ILE A 28 23.61 17.76 29.68
CA ILE A 28 23.96 17.68 28.25
C ILE A 28 22.75 17.88 27.34
N GLY A 29 21.62 18.37 27.87
CA GLY A 29 20.43 18.73 27.12
C GLY A 29 19.53 17.57 26.73
N CYS A 30 19.54 16.44 27.44
CA CYS A 30 18.52 15.40 27.23
C CYS A 30 17.19 15.76 27.90
N CYS A 31 16.09 15.62 27.17
CA CYS A 31 14.75 15.76 27.74
C CYS A 31 14.43 14.59 28.69
N ILE A 32 13.47 14.79 29.59
CA ILE A 32 13.18 13.81 30.66
C ILE A 32 12.83 12.41 30.14
N ARG A 33 12.14 12.30 28.99
CA ARG A 33 11.87 11.00 28.36
C ARG A 33 13.11 10.34 27.78
N CYS A 34 14.06 11.12 27.25
CA CYS A 34 15.37 10.57 26.86
C CYS A 34 16.19 10.17 28.08
N ILE A 35 16.05 10.87 29.21
CA ILE A 35 16.69 10.46 30.46
C ILE A 35 16.17 9.08 30.88
N LEU A 36 14.86 8.93 31.03
CA LEU A 36 14.24 7.64 31.39
C LEU A 36 14.63 6.51 30.42
N ARG A 37 14.63 6.80 29.13
CA ARG A 37 15.09 5.88 28.06
C ARG A 37 16.53 5.43 28.22
N ASN A 38 17.42 6.35 28.57
CA ASN A 38 18.84 6.04 28.76
C ASN A 38 19.17 5.48 30.15
N LEU A 39 18.24 5.51 31.09
CA LEU A 39 18.32 4.73 32.33
C LEU A 39 17.92 3.25 32.12
N GLY A 40 17.45 2.88 30.93
CA GLY A 40 17.12 1.48 30.59
C GLY A 40 15.67 1.09 30.73
N GLU A 41 14.76 2.04 30.99
CA GLU A 41 13.33 1.74 31.14
C GLU A 41 12.68 1.31 29.81
N LEU A 42 12.06 0.13 29.83
CA LEU A 42 11.39 -0.50 28.69
C LEU A 42 9.87 -0.66 28.90
N ASN A 43 9.36 -0.40 30.09
CA ASN A 43 7.94 -0.50 30.40
C ASN A 43 7.15 0.66 29.77
N PRO A 44 6.20 0.40 28.84
CA PRO A 44 5.39 1.44 28.23
C PRO A 44 4.57 2.26 29.23
N ALA A 45 4.21 1.69 30.39
CA ALA A 45 3.44 2.38 31.42
C ALA A 45 4.20 3.57 32.01
N SER A 46 5.51 3.44 32.18
CA SER A 46 6.39 4.48 32.73
C SER A 46 6.38 5.75 31.87
N TYR A 47 6.18 5.63 30.56
CA TYR A 47 6.14 6.75 29.62
C TYR A 47 4.77 7.43 29.49
N LYS A 48 3.75 6.95 30.21
CA LYS A 48 2.44 7.60 30.29
C LYS A 48 2.43 8.78 31.26
N LEU A 49 3.38 8.81 32.19
CA LEU A 49 3.55 9.88 33.16
C LEU A 49 3.79 11.23 32.46
N SER A 50 3.33 12.30 33.09
CA SER A 50 3.57 13.66 32.66
C SER A 50 5.05 14.02 32.75
N ILE A 51 5.45 15.07 32.04
CA ILE A 51 6.83 15.60 32.10
C ILE A 51 7.16 16.01 33.54
N GLU A 52 6.25 16.72 34.20
CA GLU A 52 6.40 17.17 35.59
C GLU A 52 6.56 16.00 36.57
N GLU A 53 5.75 14.95 36.45
CA GLU A 53 5.89 13.75 37.29
C GLU A 53 7.27 13.10 37.11
N LEU A 54 7.73 12.95 35.86
CA LEU A 54 9.03 12.36 35.57
C LEU A 54 10.19 13.25 36.06
N GLU A 55 10.08 14.57 35.92
CA GLU A 55 11.08 15.52 36.41
C GLU A 55 11.19 15.47 37.93
N ASN A 56 10.05 15.48 38.64
CA ASN A 56 10.00 15.33 40.09
C ASN A 56 10.58 13.99 40.57
N MET A 57 10.39 12.91 39.80
CA MET A 57 10.91 11.59 40.14
C MET A 57 12.42 11.44 39.84
N LEU A 58 12.92 11.97 38.73
CA LEU A 58 14.27 11.65 38.22
C LEU A 58 15.29 12.76 38.43
N LEU A 59 14.87 14.03 38.50
CA LEU A 59 15.80 15.16 38.66
C LEU A 59 15.89 15.61 40.14
N PRO A 60 16.98 16.29 40.53
CA PRO A 60 17.01 17.07 41.77
C PRO A 60 16.09 18.28 41.68
N ALA A 61 15.49 18.71 42.81
CA ALA A 61 14.57 19.86 42.84
C ALA A 61 15.19 21.16 42.28
N GLU A 62 16.50 21.36 42.49
CA GLU A 62 17.27 22.51 41.99
C GLU A 62 17.44 22.52 40.46
N SER A 63 17.19 21.40 39.79
CA SER A 63 17.37 21.23 38.34
C SER A 63 16.06 21.37 37.55
N ILE A 64 14.92 21.61 38.22
CA ILE A 64 13.63 21.79 37.56
C ILE A 64 13.57 23.22 37.02
N THR A 65 13.81 23.38 35.72
CA THR A 65 13.83 24.69 35.06
C THR A 65 12.43 25.21 34.78
N THR A 66 12.15 26.45 35.20
CA THR A 66 10.96 27.22 34.80
C THR A 66 11.10 27.70 33.34
N ALA A 67 10.38 27.05 32.42
CA ALA A 67 9.85 27.44 31.07
C ALA A 67 10.57 28.44 30.11
N GLU A 68 11.74 28.96 30.44
CA GLU A 68 12.52 30.01 29.74
C GLU A 68 12.77 29.84 28.23
N ASN A 69 13.38 28.71 27.87
CA ASN A 69 13.90 28.42 26.53
C ASN A 69 14.41 26.96 26.52
N VAL A 70 13.52 26.00 26.27
CA VAL A 70 13.91 24.59 26.20
C VAL A 70 14.55 24.32 24.84
N CYS A 71 15.87 24.16 24.80
CA CYS A 71 16.55 23.73 23.59
C CYS A 71 16.06 22.33 23.16
N PRO A 72 16.09 22.00 21.86
CA PRO A 72 15.78 20.67 21.38
C PRO A 72 16.68 19.63 22.06
N CYS A 73 16.11 18.49 22.42
CA CYS A 73 16.84 17.43 23.12
C CYS A 73 18.05 16.94 22.31
N SER A 74 19.22 16.85 22.95
CA SER A 74 20.45 16.32 22.33
C SER A 74 20.35 14.86 21.89
N GLY A 75 19.47 14.08 22.53
CA GLY A 75 19.23 12.67 22.20
C GLY A 75 18.16 12.41 21.14
N CYS A 76 17.07 13.18 21.11
CA CYS A 76 15.92 12.93 20.22
C CYS A 76 15.52 14.11 19.32
N LEU A 77 16.30 15.19 19.30
CA LEU A 77 16.07 16.35 18.43
C LEU A 77 14.69 17.01 18.62
N GLY A 78 14.14 16.94 19.84
CA GLY A 78 12.81 17.48 20.16
C GLY A 78 11.63 16.52 19.93
N ILE A 79 11.84 15.33 19.36
CA ILE A 79 10.75 14.38 19.04
C ILE A 79 9.99 13.91 20.29
N LEU A 80 10.65 13.80 21.44
CA LEU A 80 10.01 13.39 22.71
C LEU A 80 9.64 14.57 23.61
N GLN A 81 9.69 15.80 23.08
CA GLN A 81 9.28 17.06 23.70
C GLN A 81 8.00 17.57 23.02
N LYS A 82 8.07 18.64 22.21
CA LYS A 82 6.92 19.30 21.57
C LYS A 82 6.01 18.35 20.78
N PHE A 83 6.59 17.33 20.14
CA PHE A 83 5.83 16.36 19.34
C PHE A 83 5.11 15.29 20.15
N THR A 84 5.09 15.43 21.48
CA THR A 84 4.31 14.58 22.39
C THR A 84 3.20 15.34 23.14
N GLU A 85 3.13 16.65 22.90
CA GLU A 85 2.18 17.55 23.52
C GLU A 85 0.83 17.49 22.81
N THR A 86 -0.23 17.83 23.54
CA THR A 86 -1.61 17.83 23.05
C THR A 86 -1.77 18.70 21.80
N ALA A 87 -1.03 19.81 21.69
CA ALA A 87 -1.06 20.69 20.52
C ALA A 87 -0.67 19.94 19.22
N PHE A 88 0.41 19.15 19.24
CA PHE A 88 0.81 18.36 18.08
C PHE A 88 -0.16 17.20 17.82
N LEU A 89 -0.67 16.53 18.86
CA LEU A 89 -1.66 15.47 18.69
C LEU A 89 -2.97 15.99 18.08
N ASN A 90 -3.35 17.22 18.37
CA ASN A 90 -4.48 17.89 17.73
C ASN A 90 -4.21 18.18 16.24
N GLN A 91 -2.98 18.50 15.84
CA GLN A 91 -2.62 18.63 14.42
C GLN A 91 -2.80 17.29 13.69
N ILE A 92 -2.40 16.17 14.31
CA ILE A 92 -2.66 14.83 13.76
C ILE A 92 -4.16 14.60 13.59
N TYR A 93 -4.96 14.90 14.61
CA TYR A 93 -6.42 14.75 14.54
C TYR A 93 -7.05 15.57 13.41
N LEU A 94 -6.66 16.84 13.28
CA LEU A 94 -7.14 17.70 12.20
C LEU A 94 -6.77 17.11 10.83
N LYS A 95 -5.55 16.60 10.69
CA LYS A 95 -5.11 15.95 9.45
C LYS A 95 -5.89 14.69 9.12
N VAL A 96 -6.11 13.81 10.11
CA VAL A 96 -6.92 12.59 9.94
C VAL A 96 -8.35 12.93 9.51
N LYS A 97 -8.94 13.98 10.11
CA LYS A 97 -10.27 14.46 9.74
C LYS A 97 -10.33 15.06 8.33
N GLU A 98 -9.32 15.85 7.97
CA GLU A 98 -9.19 16.45 6.64
C GLU A 98 -9.10 15.38 5.55
N ASP A 99 -8.27 14.36 5.76
CA ASP A 99 -8.05 13.30 4.78
C ASP A 99 -9.27 12.38 4.61
N GLY A 100 -10.17 12.29 5.60
CA GLY A 100 -11.51 11.70 5.43
C GLY A 100 -11.54 10.18 5.23
N PHE A 101 -10.54 9.45 5.73
CA PHE A 101 -10.52 7.98 5.68
C PHE A 101 -11.53 7.34 6.65
N GLN A 102 -12.16 6.25 6.21
CA GLN A 102 -12.87 5.32 7.08
C GLN A 102 -11.90 4.31 7.67
N PHE A 103 -11.89 4.18 9.01
CA PHE A 103 -11.08 3.21 9.73
C PHE A 103 -11.72 2.86 11.08
N SER A 104 -11.42 1.67 11.63
CA SER A 104 -11.90 1.23 12.95
C SER A 104 -10.81 1.24 14.02
N ASP A 105 -9.58 0.98 13.59
CA ASP A 105 -8.36 1.13 14.36
C ASP A 105 -7.29 1.76 13.47
N TYR A 106 -6.17 2.14 14.06
CA TYR A 106 -5.08 2.79 13.34
C TYR A 106 -3.73 2.38 13.91
N GLN A 107 -2.70 2.51 13.09
CA GLN A 107 -1.31 2.45 13.52
C GLN A 107 -0.64 3.81 13.35
N CYS A 108 0.49 4.01 14.04
CA CYS A 108 1.36 5.15 13.80
C CYS A 108 2.72 4.67 13.30
N SER A 109 3.11 5.12 12.13
CA SER A 109 4.46 4.95 11.59
C SER A 109 5.27 6.22 11.80
N LEU A 110 6.56 6.05 12.11
CA LEU A 110 7.49 7.15 12.30
C LEU A 110 8.70 6.91 11.41
N VAL A 111 8.98 7.86 10.53
CA VAL A 111 10.27 8.02 9.84
C VAL A 111 11.06 9.03 10.64
N LEU A 112 12.26 8.64 11.08
CA LEU A 112 13.09 9.43 11.98
C LEU A 112 14.39 9.88 11.26
N PRO A 113 14.96 11.06 11.61
CA PRO A 113 16.24 11.49 11.08
C PRO A 113 17.33 10.43 11.31
N VAL A 114 18.11 10.16 10.27
CA VAL A 114 19.14 9.10 10.31
C VAL A 114 20.26 9.41 11.30
N SER A 115 20.53 10.70 11.56
CA SER A 115 21.50 11.13 12.57
C SER A 115 21.13 10.73 14.00
N LEU A 116 19.86 10.37 14.28
CA LEU A 116 19.52 9.80 15.60
C LEU A 116 20.25 8.49 15.90
N ILE A 117 20.65 7.73 14.87
CA ILE A 117 21.47 6.52 15.05
C ILE A 117 22.84 6.90 15.62
N VAL A 118 23.49 7.90 15.01
CA VAL A 118 24.79 8.42 15.45
C VAL A 118 24.67 9.01 16.86
N ARG A 119 23.66 9.84 17.10
CA ARG A 119 23.41 10.48 18.41
C ARG A 119 23.15 9.46 19.50
N GLN A 120 22.38 8.40 19.21
CA GLN A 120 22.14 7.31 20.15
C GLN A 120 23.43 6.61 20.56
N LYS A 121 24.27 6.26 19.58
CA LYS A 121 25.55 5.59 19.83
C LYS A 121 26.51 6.49 20.61
N ALA A 122 26.60 7.77 20.24
CA ALA A 122 27.43 8.76 20.92
C ALA A 122 26.99 8.98 22.38
N LEU A 123 25.69 9.00 22.65
CA LEU A 123 25.14 9.10 24.00
C LEU A 123 25.44 7.85 24.83
N TYR A 124 25.29 6.65 24.24
CA TYR A 124 25.65 5.40 24.91
C TYR A 124 27.14 5.34 25.25
N ILE A 125 28.03 5.73 24.33
CA ILE A 125 29.48 5.77 24.59
C ILE A 125 29.82 6.75 25.72
N TYR A 126 29.19 7.94 25.72
CA TYR A 126 29.37 8.92 26.79
C TYR A 126 28.99 8.33 28.16
N LEU A 127 27.86 7.64 28.25
CA LEU A 127 27.39 6.98 29.47
C LEU A 127 28.28 5.81 29.87
N LEU A 128 28.72 4.99 28.91
CA LEU A 128 29.64 3.87 29.15
C LEU A 128 30.99 4.35 29.71
N ASN A 129 31.52 5.46 29.22
CA ASN A 129 32.78 6.00 29.73
C ASN A 129 32.66 6.54 31.15
N LYS A 130 31.48 7.05 31.55
CA LYS A 130 31.25 7.66 32.86
C LYS A 130 30.73 6.68 33.91
N PHE A 131 29.95 5.68 33.49
CA PHE A 131 29.22 4.73 34.33
C PHE A 131 29.41 3.29 33.81
N GLY A 132 30.67 2.88 33.63
CA GLY A 132 31.06 1.67 32.89
C GLY A 132 30.34 0.38 33.32
N GLU A 133 30.28 0.10 34.62
CA GLU A 133 29.64 -1.11 35.14
C GLU A 133 28.14 -1.18 34.79
N THR A 134 27.45 -0.04 34.83
CA THR A 134 26.01 0.06 34.58
C THR A 134 25.65 -0.08 33.10
N TYR A 135 26.51 0.39 32.19
CA TYR A 135 26.21 0.41 30.76
C TYR A 135 26.84 -0.72 29.96
N LYS A 136 27.84 -1.43 30.50
CA LYS A 136 28.52 -2.53 29.81
C LYS A 136 27.53 -3.63 29.37
N GLY A 137 27.43 -3.84 28.05
CA GLY A 137 26.55 -4.86 27.48
C GLY A 137 25.06 -4.52 27.45
N ASN A 138 24.68 -3.26 27.74
CA ASN A 138 23.29 -2.81 27.79
C ASN A 138 22.87 -1.92 26.60
N GLU A 139 23.69 -1.77 25.55
CA GLU A 139 23.39 -0.93 24.39
C GLU A 139 22.05 -1.29 23.72
N ASP A 140 21.85 -2.58 23.42
CA ASP A 140 20.68 -3.09 22.72
C ASP A 140 19.40 -3.11 23.59
N LYS A 141 19.53 -2.79 24.89
CA LYS A 141 18.42 -2.73 25.84
C LYS A 141 17.84 -1.31 26.00
N LEU A 142 18.25 -0.38 25.14
CA LEU A 142 17.73 0.98 25.15
C LEU A 142 16.50 1.09 24.26
N ALA A 143 15.39 1.60 24.80
CA ALA A 143 14.21 1.87 23.99
C ALA A 143 14.51 2.86 22.86
N SER A 144 13.91 2.65 21.70
CA SER A 144 14.07 3.56 20.56
C SER A 144 13.20 4.82 20.75
N VAL A 145 13.61 5.93 20.13
CA VAL A 145 12.78 7.16 20.11
C VAL A 145 11.39 6.89 19.53
N LYS A 146 11.30 6.00 18.53
CA LYS A 146 10.04 5.58 17.91
C LYS A 146 9.12 4.88 18.90
N ASP A 147 9.65 3.93 19.68
CA ASP A 147 8.84 3.18 20.64
C ASP A 147 8.38 4.07 21.79
N VAL A 148 9.28 4.90 22.33
CA VAL A 148 8.95 5.83 23.40
C VAL A 148 7.88 6.84 22.96
N TRP A 149 7.93 7.34 21.72
CA TRP A 149 6.87 8.19 21.19
C TRP A 149 5.53 7.45 21.18
N LYS A 150 5.50 6.21 20.67
CA LYS A 150 4.27 5.38 20.64
C LYS A 150 3.72 5.11 22.04
N TRP A 151 4.58 4.81 23.02
CA TRP A 151 4.17 4.57 24.40
C TRP A 151 3.62 5.83 25.07
N SER A 152 4.23 6.99 24.77
CA SER A 152 3.85 8.29 25.33
C SER A 152 2.58 8.88 24.70
N CYS A 153 2.36 8.62 23.41
CA CYS A 153 1.35 9.32 22.61
C CYS A 153 0.23 8.42 22.09
N GLY A 154 0.47 7.12 21.87
CA GLY A 154 -0.51 6.23 21.23
C GLY A 154 -1.85 6.15 21.97
N PHE A 155 -1.83 6.09 23.30
CA PHE A 155 -3.07 6.09 24.09
C PHE A 155 -3.77 7.46 24.12
N LYS A 156 -3.01 8.56 24.12
CA LYS A 156 -3.57 9.92 24.07
C LYS A 156 -4.26 10.16 22.74
N LEU A 157 -3.60 9.77 21.65
CA LEU A 157 -4.15 9.87 20.31
C LEU A 157 -5.37 8.95 20.13
N ALA A 158 -5.39 7.78 20.78
CA ALA A 158 -6.55 6.88 20.76
C ALA A 158 -7.79 7.56 21.38
N ASN A 159 -7.60 8.27 22.49
CA ASN A 159 -8.66 9.06 23.12
C ASN A 159 -9.12 10.21 22.23
N ILE A 160 -8.20 10.95 21.61
CA ILE A 160 -8.52 12.09 20.72
C ILE A 160 -9.27 11.63 19.47
N LEU A 161 -8.84 10.53 18.85
CA LEU A 161 -9.47 10.00 17.64
C LEU A 161 -10.76 9.21 17.92
N GLY A 162 -11.01 8.83 19.17
CA GLY A 162 -12.11 7.90 19.51
C GLY A 162 -11.94 6.52 18.87
N SER A 163 -10.70 6.10 18.62
CA SER A 163 -10.36 4.87 17.90
C SER A 163 -9.20 4.12 18.57
N ARG A 164 -9.03 2.84 18.27
CA ARG A 164 -8.04 1.97 18.92
C ARG A 164 -6.68 2.02 18.21
N PHE A 165 -5.62 2.22 18.97
CA PHE A 165 -4.25 2.08 18.48
C PHE A 165 -3.84 0.59 18.35
N GLN A 166 -3.36 0.17 17.19
CA GLN A 166 -2.88 -1.18 16.91
C GLN A 166 -1.67 -1.19 15.95
N ASN A 167 -0.61 -1.94 16.27
CA ASN A 167 0.63 -1.98 15.46
C ASN A 167 0.53 -2.69 14.09
N ARG A 168 -0.66 -3.18 13.69
CA ARG A 168 -0.90 -3.87 12.41
C ARG A 168 -2.24 -3.45 11.78
N SER A 169 -2.70 -2.25 12.09
CA SER A 169 -3.89 -1.71 11.43
C SER A 169 -3.62 -1.45 9.96
N GLN A 170 -4.67 -1.58 9.14
CA GLN A 170 -4.64 -1.24 7.73
C GLN A 170 -4.60 0.28 7.49
N PHE A 171 -5.04 1.08 8.46
CA PHE A 171 -4.94 2.53 8.41
C PHE A 171 -3.68 3.00 9.15
N ASP A 172 -2.80 3.73 8.45
CA ASP A 172 -1.53 4.23 8.98
C ASP A 172 -1.51 5.76 9.01
N ILE A 173 -1.19 6.30 10.17
CA ILE A 173 -0.82 7.70 10.37
C ILE A 173 0.71 7.76 10.37
N LEU A 174 1.27 8.17 9.25
CA LEU A 174 2.72 8.30 9.07
C LEU A 174 3.17 9.71 9.47
N MET A 175 4.11 9.76 10.41
CA MET A 175 4.85 10.97 10.79
C MET A 175 6.27 10.90 10.23
N THR A 176 6.61 11.86 9.39
CA THR A 176 7.94 11.97 8.78
C THR A 176 8.72 13.10 9.42
N PHE A 177 9.61 12.74 10.34
CA PHE A 177 10.46 13.71 11.03
C PHE A 177 11.71 14.02 10.22
N GLN A 178 11.96 15.31 10.01
CA GLN A 178 13.11 15.81 9.28
C GLN A 178 13.97 16.70 10.17
N TYR A 179 15.28 16.58 10.02
CA TYR A 179 16.26 17.41 10.72
C TYR A 179 17.30 17.91 9.72
N LYS A 180 17.36 19.23 9.55
CA LYS A 180 18.14 19.86 8.47
C LYS A 180 19.65 19.57 8.52
N ASP A 181 20.19 19.28 9.71
CA ASP A 181 21.60 19.00 9.90
C ASP A 181 21.90 17.48 9.99
N SER A 182 20.93 16.61 9.67
CA SER A 182 21.10 15.15 9.77
C SER A 182 22.23 14.64 8.88
N ASP A 183 22.28 15.07 7.62
CA ASP A 183 23.33 14.71 6.67
C ASP A 183 24.71 15.22 7.11
N LYS A 184 24.77 16.41 7.74
CA LYS A 184 26.02 16.98 8.26
C LYS A 184 26.57 16.11 9.39
N GLU A 185 25.71 15.64 10.29
CA GLU A 185 26.10 14.75 11.38
C GLU A 185 26.52 13.35 10.92
N CYS A 186 26.03 12.90 9.75
CA CYS A 186 26.42 11.64 9.14
C CYS A 186 27.61 11.76 8.17
N ALA A 187 28.10 12.97 7.88
CA ALA A 187 29.08 13.22 6.82
C ALA A 187 30.39 12.42 6.98
N PHE A 188 30.84 12.19 8.22
CA PHE A 188 32.06 11.41 8.49
C PHE A 188 31.97 9.94 8.00
N LEU A 189 30.77 9.41 7.80
CA LEU A 189 30.57 8.05 7.28
C LEU A 189 30.99 7.90 5.82
N LEU A 190 31.04 9.00 5.06
CA LEU A 190 31.53 9.01 3.69
C LEU A 190 33.01 8.62 3.61
N ASP A 191 33.79 9.06 4.59
CA ASP A 191 35.22 8.76 4.68
C ASP A 191 35.47 7.37 5.27
N TYR A 192 34.60 6.90 6.17
CA TYR A 192 34.74 5.61 6.84
C TYR A 192 34.34 4.42 5.96
N LEU A 193 33.22 4.51 5.23
CA LEU A 193 32.72 3.44 4.35
C LEU A 193 32.36 4.00 2.96
N PRO A 194 33.35 4.46 2.18
CA PRO A 194 33.12 5.10 0.90
C PRO A 194 32.38 4.19 -0.08
N ASP A 195 32.62 2.87 -0.04
CA ASP A 195 31.94 1.91 -0.93
C ASP A 195 30.43 1.78 -0.66
N VAL A 196 29.99 2.01 0.58
CA VAL A 196 28.58 1.94 0.98
C VAL A 196 27.84 3.23 0.61
N PHE A 197 28.48 4.38 0.79
CA PHE A 197 27.88 5.70 0.60
C PHE A 197 28.27 6.40 -0.72
N LYS A 198 28.95 5.69 -1.62
CA LYS A 198 29.30 6.18 -2.97
C LYS A 198 28.05 6.61 -3.74
N LYS A 199 28.12 7.78 -4.39
CA LYS A 199 27.12 8.26 -5.35
C LYS A 199 27.03 7.33 -6.56
N ARG A 200 26.18 6.29 -6.51
CA ARG A 200 25.84 5.50 -7.70
C ARG A 200 24.98 6.36 -8.64
N LYS A 201 25.29 6.36 -9.95
CA LYS A 201 24.51 7.04 -10.97
C LYS A 201 23.16 6.32 -11.22
N GLN A 202 22.07 7.11 -11.28
CA GLN A 202 20.69 6.86 -11.78
C GLN A 202 19.65 6.30 -10.78
N ARG A 203 18.33 6.60 -10.81
CA ARG A 203 17.35 7.12 -11.80
C ARG A 203 16.24 7.96 -11.11
N LYS A 204 15.66 8.94 -11.83
CA LYS A 204 14.31 9.59 -11.73
C LYS A 204 13.75 10.12 -10.39
N PHE A 205 14.21 9.66 -9.23
CA PHE A 205 13.85 10.18 -7.91
C PHE A 205 15.15 10.52 -7.16
N GLY A 206 15.17 11.63 -6.41
CA GLY A 206 16.38 12.25 -5.85
C GLY A 206 17.34 11.30 -5.12
N PHE A 207 18.61 11.69 -5.08
CA PHE A 207 19.67 10.92 -4.41
C PHE A 207 19.58 11.09 -2.88
N GLU A 208 19.25 10.03 -2.15
CA GLU A 208 19.37 10.00 -0.68
C GLU A 208 20.72 9.38 -0.29
N THR A 209 21.65 10.21 0.20
CA THR A 209 23.03 9.79 0.51
C THR A 209 23.08 8.83 1.70
N PHE A 210 22.27 9.08 2.73
CA PHE A 210 22.30 8.38 4.00
C PHE A 210 20.96 7.69 4.26
N THR A 211 20.85 6.42 3.85
CA THR A 211 19.68 5.62 4.23
C THR A 211 19.83 5.12 5.66
N ARG A 212 18.72 4.97 6.38
CA ARG A 212 18.70 4.45 7.75
C ARG A 212 19.43 3.11 7.88
N ALA A 213 19.22 2.19 6.94
CA ALA A 213 19.85 0.86 6.96
C ALA A 213 21.37 0.92 6.78
N ASN A 214 21.85 1.76 5.87
CA ASN A 214 23.29 1.92 5.63
C ASN A 214 23.98 2.60 6.81
N VAL A 215 23.37 3.65 7.38
CA VAL A 215 23.89 4.33 8.58
C VAL A 215 23.90 3.39 9.78
N GLN A 216 22.82 2.64 10.01
CA GLN A 216 22.75 1.66 11.10
C GLN A 216 23.88 0.64 11.00
N LYS A 217 24.06 0.03 9.83
CA LYS A 217 25.12 -0.94 9.60
C LYS A 217 26.51 -0.33 9.85
N ALA A 218 26.76 0.85 9.28
CA ALA A 218 28.03 1.54 9.42
C ALA A 218 28.37 1.84 10.88
N VAL A 219 27.43 2.37 11.64
CA VAL A 219 27.62 2.74 13.06
C VAL A 219 27.75 1.49 13.95
N SER A 220 27.03 0.41 13.64
CA SER A 220 27.14 -0.86 14.37
C SER A 220 28.50 -1.56 14.14
N ASP A 221 29.07 -1.45 12.94
CA ASP A 221 30.38 -2.04 12.60
C ASP A 221 31.57 -1.20 13.13
N MET A 222 31.34 0.02 13.62
CA MET A 222 32.37 0.89 14.19
C MET A 222 32.70 0.54 15.64
N THR A 223 33.99 0.57 15.99
CA THR A 223 34.42 0.55 17.39
C THR A 223 34.05 1.86 18.11
N TYR A 224 33.86 1.81 19.43
CA TYR A 224 33.52 3.02 20.22
C TYR A 224 34.59 4.11 20.10
N SER A 225 35.87 3.75 20.21
CA SER A 225 36.99 4.71 20.04
C SER A 225 36.92 5.39 18.68
N LYS A 226 36.67 4.63 17.62
CA LYS A 226 36.63 5.20 16.27
C LYS A 226 35.46 6.17 16.09
N LEU A 227 34.31 5.88 16.70
CA LEU A 227 33.16 6.80 16.65
C LEU A 227 33.48 8.10 17.41
N GLN A 228 34.12 8.02 18.58
CA GLN A 228 34.52 9.19 19.36
C GLN A 228 35.50 10.10 18.61
N ASP A 229 36.36 9.53 17.76
CA ASP A 229 37.27 10.31 16.91
C ASP A 229 36.51 11.09 15.80
N CYS A 230 35.32 10.63 15.43
CA CYS A 230 34.58 11.15 14.27
C CYS A 230 33.40 12.06 14.64
N THR A 231 32.88 11.98 15.86
CA THR A 231 31.73 12.77 16.33
C THR A 231 31.81 13.07 17.83
N SER A 232 31.18 14.16 18.26
CA SER A 232 31.08 14.53 19.68
C SER A 232 30.33 13.46 20.49
N CYS A 233 30.91 13.08 21.63
CA CYS A 233 30.33 12.19 22.63
C CYS A 233 30.48 12.88 24.00
N PRO A 234 29.44 13.56 24.53
CA PRO A 234 28.02 13.44 24.16
C PRO A 234 27.65 14.21 22.89
N PRO A 235 26.49 13.91 22.28
CA PRO A 235 25.95 14.69 21.17
C PRO A 235 25.77 16.17 21.53
N LEU A 236 26.06 17.07 20.58
CA LEU A 236 25.85 18.51 20.77
C LEU A 236 24.36 18.83 20.91
N ILE A 237 24.05 19.83 21.74
CA ILE A 237 22.70 20.39 21.86
C ILE A 237 22.32 21.03 20.51
N PRO A 238 21.27 20.55 19.82
CA PRO A 238 20.81 21.14 18.58
C PRO A 238 20.37 22.59 18.79
N THR A 239 20.69 23.45 17.84
CA THR A 239 20.20 24.84 17.82
C THR A 239 18.90 24.99 17.04
N VAL A 240 18.45 23.90 16.41
CA VAL A 240 17.38 23.88 15.42
C VAL A 240 16.49 22.67 15.67
N GLU A 241 15.19 22.88 15.55
CA GLU A 241 14.20 21.83 15.81
C GLU A 241 14.02 20.89 14.62
N CYS A 242 13.58 19.67 14.91
CA CYS A 242 12.94 18.83 13.89
C CYS A 242 11.63 19.47 13.40
N THR A 243 11.32 19.20 12.15
CA THR A 243 9.97 19.34 11.57
C THR A 243 9.33 17.97 11.41
N CYS A 244 8.01 17.94 11.25
CA CYS A 244 7.26 16.69 11.06
C CYS A 244 6.14 16.90 10.04
N ASP A 245 6.15 16.09 8.99
CA ASP A 245 5.05 15.99 8.03
C ASP A 245 4.13 14.83 8.43
N ILE A 246 2.82 15.06 8.42
CA ILE A 246 1.80 14.06 8.76
C ILE A 246 1.07 13.66 7.48
N SER A 247 0.98 12.35 7.21
CA SER A 247 0.21 11.80 6.10
C SER A 247 -0.57 10.57 6.55
N CYS A 248 -1.81 10.46 6.10
CA CYS A 248 -2.63 9.28 6.32
C CYS A 248 -2.65 8.38 5.08
N SER A 249 -2.70 7.07 5.30
CA SER A 249 -2.93 6.12 4.20
C SER A 249 -3.67 4.87 4.68
N HIS A 250 -4.38 4.24 3.77
CA HIS A 250 -5.05 2.96 3.98
C HIS A 250 -4.40 1.88 3.10
N GLU A 251 -4.24 0.68 3.65
CA GLU A 251 -3.79 -0.49 2.90
C GLU A 251 -4.75 -0.75 1.73
N ALA A 252 -4.19 -1.18 0.60
CA ALA A 252 -4.96 -1.47 -0.60
C ALA A 252 -6.02 -2.54 -0.35
N VAL A 253 -7.20 -2.35 -0.92
CA VAL A 253 -8.30 -3.32 -0.92
C VAL A 253 -8.36 -3.99 -2.29
N PHE A 254 -8.66 -5.29 -2.32
CA PHE A 254 -8.74 -6.07 -3.55
C PHE A 254 -10.17 -6.56 -3.76
N ILE A 255 -10.76 -6.20 -4.90
CA ILE A 255 -12.06 -6.71 -5.32
C ILE A 255 -11.85 -7.73 -6.42
N ALA A 256 -12.37 -8.93 -6.27
CA ALA A 256 -12.32 -9.98 -7.27
C ALA A 256 -13.70 -10.30 -7.81
N GLY A 257 -13.75 -10.90 -8.99
CA GLY A 257 -14.95 -11.47 -9.58
C GLY A 257 -14.62 -12.18 -10.89
N ARG A 258 -15.66 -12.51 -11.65
CA ARG A 258 -15.54 -12.93 -13.05
C ARG A 258 -16.30 -11.97 -13.94
N TYR A 259 -15.73 -11.59 -15.07
CA TYR A 259 -16.40 -10.78 -16.07
C TYR A 259 -16.79 -11.60 -17.30
N LEU A 260 -17.98 -11.35 -17.82
CA LEU A 260 -18.42 -11.69 -19.15
C LEU A 260 -18.27 -10.47 -20.05
N LYS A 261 -17.98 -10.72 -21.32
CA LYS A 261 -17.84 -9.70 -22.35
C LYS A 261 -18.63 -10.15 -23.57
N PHE A 262 -19.68 -9.42 -23.91
CA PHE A 262 -20.59 -9.75 -25.01
C PHE A 262 -20.28 -9.00 -26.30
N SER A 263 -19.60 -7.85 -26.21
CA SER A 263 -19.22 -7.03 -27.37
C SER A 263 -17.98 -7.57 -28.09
N ARG A 264 -17.98 -7.51 -29.42
CA ARG A 264 -16.79 -7.71 -30.30
C ARG A 264 -16.08 -6.40 -30.65
N GLU A 265 -16.49 -5.29 -30.05
CA GLU A 265 -15.97 -3.96 -30.32
C GLU A 265 -15.43 -3.30 -29.05
N LEU A 266 -15.15 -4.09 -28.01
CA LEU A 266 -14.72 -3.60 -26.71
C LEU A 266 -13.32 -4.13 -26.35
N SER A 267 -12.42 -3.23 -25.98
CA SER A 267 -11.09 -3.60 -25.48
C SER A 267 -11.14 -3.98 -23.99
N GLN A 268 -10.24 -4.85 -23.53
CA GLN A 268 -10.23 -5.23 -22.11
C GLN A 268 -9.72 -4.09 -21.21
N THR A 269 -8.74 -3.32 -21.68
CA THR A 269 -8.15 -2.18 -20.96
C THR A 269 -8.13 -0.97 -21.89
N PRO A 270 -8.14 0.27 -21.38
CA PRO A 270 -8.17 1.48 -22.21
C PRO A 270 -7.10 1.43 -23.30
N TRP A 271 -7.52 1.57 -24.55
CA TRP A 271 -6.61 1.47 -25.69
C TRP A 271 -6.14 2.86 -26.12
N LEU A 272 -4.94 3.21 -25.68
CA LEU A 272 -4.27 4.47 -25.98
C LEU A 272 -3.08 4.21 -26.91
N ILE A 273 -2.96 4.99 -27.99
CA ILE A 273 -1.77 5.06 -28.86
C ILE A 273 -1.33 6.51 -28.89
N ASP A 274 -0.07 6.78 -28.49
CA ASP A 274 0.48 8.14 -28.38
C ASP A 274 -0.40 9.11 -27.60
N GLY A 275 -1.01 8.61 -26.50
CA GLY A 275 -1.91 9.38 -25.65
C GLY A 275 -3.32 9.59 -26.21
N LYS A 276 -3.58 9.18 -27.46
CA LYS A 276 -4.91 9.27 -28.08
C LYS A 276 -5.70 7.98 -27.87
N ARG A 277 -6.95 8.12 -27.45
CA ARG A 277 -7.90 7.01 -27.30
C ARG A 277 -8.31 6.50 -28.67
N ILE A 278 -8.09 5.21 -28.90
CA ILE A 278 -8.44 4.51 -30.14
C ILE A 278 -9.88 3.99 -30.11
N MET A 279 -10.39 3.71 -28.90
CA MET A 279 -11.69 3.10 -28.69
C MET A 279 -12.30 3.66 -27.41
N GLU A 280 -13.60 3.98 -27.47
CA GLU A 280 -14.36 4.38 -26.29
C GLU A 280 -14.66 3.19 -25.39
N GLY A 281 -14.50 3.40 -24.08
CA GLY A 281 -14.70 2.38 -23.08
C GLY A 281 -13.71 1.21 -23.11
N SER A 282 -13.80 0.40 -22.08
CA SER A 282 -13.10 -0.87 -21.95
C SER A 282 -13.77 -1.70 -20.87
N VAL A 283 -13.53 -3.02 -20.85
CA VAL A 283 -13.98 -3.90 -19.76
C VAL A 283 -13.53 -3.34 -18.41
N GLN A 284 -12.28 -2.88 -18.31
CA GLN A 284 -11.75 -2.25 -17.11
C GLN A 284 -12.56 -1.04 -16.67
N GLU A 285 -12.85 -0.09 -17.57
CA GLU A 285 -13.59 1.13 -17.20
C GLU A 285 -15.00 0.81 -16.72
N LEU A 286 -15.72 -0.05 -17.46
CA LEU A 286 -17.10 -0.44 -17.13
C LEU A 286 -17.21 -1.15 -15.77
N ILE A 287 -16.19 -1.93 -15.39
CA ILE A 287 -16.15 -2.62 -14.09
C ILE A 287 -15.67 -1.68 -12.98
N CYS A 288 -14.60 -0.93 -13.22
CA CYS A 288 -13.91 -0.18 -12.17
C CYS A 288 -14.63 1.11 -11.79
N GLU A 289 -15.33 1.79 -12.70
CA GLU A 289 -16.00 3.06 -12.39
C GLU A 289 -16.97 2.99 -11.19
N PRO A 290 -17.92 2.04 -11.14
CA PRO A 290 -18.78 1.88 -9.96
C PRO A 290 -18.01 1.52 -8.67
N ILE A 291 -16.94 0.72 -8.79
CA ILE A 291 -16.09 0.33 -7.66
C ILE A 291 -15.37 1.57 -7.10
N ILE A 292 -14.81 2.42 -7.97
CA ILE A 292 -14.09 3.64 -7.59
C ILE A 292 -15.03 4.61 -6.88
N GLN A 293 -16.27 4.79 -7.36
CA GLN A 293 -17.26 5.64 -6.70
C GLN A 293 -17.57 5.18 -5.26
N MET A 294 -17.62 3.87 -5.04
CA MET A 294 -17.95 3.27 -3.75
C MET A 294 -16.78 3.29 -2.75
N PHE A 295 -15.58 2.91 -3.19
CA PHE A 295 -14.40 2.78 -2.31
C PHE A 295 -13.56 4.07 -2.22
N LYS A 296 -13.75 5.01 -3.16
CA LYS A 296 -13.02 6.28 -3.26
C LYS A 296 -11.49 6.11 -3.17
N PRO A 297 -10.86 5.24 -3.99
CA PRO A 297 -9.41 5.09 -3.99
C PRO A 297 -8.71 6.28 -4.67
N THR A 298 -7.43 6.46 -4.35
CA THR A 298 -6.56 7.41 -5.07
C THR A 298 -6.17 6.91 -6.46
N ASP A 299 -6.06 5.59 -6.63
CA ASP A 299 -5.73 4.94 -7.91
C ASP A 299 -6.28 3.50 -7.92
N HIS A 300 -6.35 2.87 -9.09
CA HIS A 300 -6.83 1.50 -9.23
C HIS A 300 -6.09 0.73 -10.33
N LYS A 301 -5.99 -0.60 -10.17
CA LYS A 301 -5.37 -1.48 -11.17
C LYS A 301 -6.20 -2.73 -11.38
N LEU A 302 -6.65 -2.95 -12.61
CA LEU A 302 -7.26 -4.21 -12.99
C LEU A 302 -6.19 -5.21 -13.44
N SER A 303 -6.28 -6.43 -12.91
CA SER A 303 -5.55 -7.61 -13.37
C SER A 303 -6.55 -8.71 -13.68
N SER A 304 -6.28 -9.53 -14.69
CA SER A 304 -7.14 -10.64 -15.08
C SER A 304 -6.33 -11.90 -15.39
N SER A 305 -6.96 -13.06 -15.34
CA SER A 305 -6.31 -14.34 -15.67
C SER A 305 -6.20 -14.47 -17.18
N GLY A 306 -5.25 -13.77 -17.78
CA GLY A 306 -5.10 -13.59 -19.23
C GLY A 306 -6.02 -12.52 -19.83
N ARG A 307 -6.09 -12.48 -21.16
CA ARG A 307 -6.82 -11.48 -21.94
C ARG A 307 -7.32 -12.05 -23.26
N GLU A 308 -8.45 -11.53 -23.74
CA GLU A 308 -8.96 -11.73 -25.09
C GLU A 308 -8.77 -10.50 -26.00
N ASP A 309 -8.80 -10.73 -27.32
CA ASP A 309 -8.77 -9.66 -28.32
C ASP A 309 -10.08 -8.82 -28.28
N VAL A 310 -10.07 -7.67 -28.94
CA VAL A 310 -11.23 -6.75 -29.01
C VAL A 310 -12.47 -7.44 -29.61
N ASP A 311 -12.27 -8.23 -30.64
CA ASP A 311 -13.28 -8.96 -31.42
C ASP A 311 -13.72 -10.29 -30.80
N VAL A 312 -13.19 -10.64 -29.63
CA VAL A 312 -13.46 -11.91 -28.94
C VAL A 312 -14.40 -11.70 -27.76
N ARG A 313 -15.44 -12.54 -27.65
CA ARG A 313 -16.34 -12.53 -26.48
C ARG A 313 -15.79 -13.41 -25.35
N MET A 314 -16.22 -13.11 -24.13
CA MET A 314 -15.97 -13.92 -22.94
C MET A 314 -17.32 -14.34 -22.35
N LEU A 315 -17.68 -15.60 -22.53
CA LEU A 315 -18.96 -16.20 -22.18
C LEU A 315 -18.84 -17.13 -20.96
N GLY A 316 -19.75 -18.11 -20.84
CA GLY A 316 -19.77 -19.11 -19.76
C GLY A 316 -19.79 -18.49 -18.36
N LEU A 317 -18.87 -18.91 -17.50
CA LEU A 317 -18.71 -18.35 -16.15
C LEU A 317 -17.92 -17.03 -16.13
N GLY A 318 -17.37 -16.59 -17.26
CA GLY A 318 -16.55 -15.40 -17.36
C GLY A 318 -15.08 -15.61 -17.00
N ARG A 319 -14.27 -14.56 -17.22
CA ARG A 319 -12.84 -14.53 -16.89
C ARG A 319 -12.62 -13.96 -15.49
N PRO A 320 -11.85 -14.64 -14.62
CA PRO A 320 -11.44 -14.10 -13.34
C PRO A 320 -10.66 -12.79 -13.44
N PHE A 321 -10.96 -11.84 -12.56
CA PHE A 321 -10.27 -10.57 -12.43
C PHE A 321 -10.08 -10.15 -10.97
N ILE A 322 -9.15 -9.23 -10.75
CA ILE A 322 -8.90 -8.49 -9.51
C ILE A 322 -8.79 -7.01 -9.85
N VAL A 323 -9.38 -6.15 -9.01
CA VAL A 323 -9.15 -4.72 -8.97
C VAL A 323 -8.44 -4.39 -7.66
N GLU A 324 -7.16 -3.98 -7.73
CA GLU A 324 -6.43 -3.39 -6.61
C GLU A 324 -6.83 -1.93 -6.49
N LEU A 325 -7.40 -1.56 -5.34
CA LEU A 325 -7.81 -0.20 -4.99
C LEU A 325 -6.74 0.40 -4.08
N VAL A 326 -6.04 1.42 -4.57
CA VAL A 326 -4.90 2.03 -3.89
C VAL A 326 -5.40 3.16 -2.98
N ASN A 327 -5.08 3.05 -1.69
CA ASN A 327 -5.43 4.06 -0.67
C ASN A 327 -6.94 4.40 -0.66
N PRO A 328 -7.83 3.40 -0.48
CA PRO A 328 -9.28 3.62 -0.45
C PRO A 328 -9.71 4.40 0.80
N HIS A 329 -10.65 5.33 0.63
CA HIS A 329 -11.20 6.11 1.74
C HIS A 329 -12.43 5.45 2.37
N CYS A 330 -13.10 4.53 1.68
CA CYS A 330 -14.21 3.75 2.21
C CYS A 330 -13.92 2.25 2.03
N VAL A 331 -14.03 1.47 3.11
CA VAL A 331 -13.52 0.08 3.16
C VAL A 331 -14.42 -0.89 3.92
N GLN A 332 -15.45 -0.40 4.61
CA GLN A 332 -16.38 -1.27 5.35
C GLN A 332 -17.65 -1.50 4.52
N PHE A 333 -17.79 -2.72 4.01
CA PHE A 333 -18.93 -3.13 3.18
C PHE A 333 -19.41 -4.53 3.58
N SER A 334 -20.72 -4.72 3.60
CA SER A 334 -21.33 -6.02 3.82
C SER A 334 -21.38 -6.84 2.53
N LEU A 335 -21.84 -8.10 2.62
CA LEU A 335 -22.06 -8.92 1.43
C LEU A 335 -23.18 -8.37 0.55
N GLU A 336 -24.22 -7.79 1.17
CA GLU A 336 -25.33 -7.13 0.49
C GLU A 336 -24.86 -5.89 -0.28
N ASP A 337 -23.94 -5.11 0.29
CA ASP A 337 -23.33 -3.96 -0.40
C ASP A 337 -22.58 -4.40 -1.67
N LEU A 338 -21.82 -5.49 -1.59
CA LEU A 338 -21.10 -6.05 -2.74
C LEU A 338 -22.05 -6.65 -3.78
N ALA A 339 -23.14 -7.29 -3.37
CA ALA A 339 -24.19 -7.76 -4.26
C ALA A 339 -24.87 -6.59 -4.99
N ALA A 340 -25.15 -5.49 -4.29
CA ALA A 340 -25.70 -4.28 -4.89
C ALA A 340 -24.71 -3.62 -5.86
N LEU A 341 -23.42 -3.60 -5.54
CA LEU A 341 -22.36 -3.13 -6.43
C LEU A 341 -22.27 -3.97 -7.71
N GLN A 342 -22.31 -5.29 -7.59
CA GLN A 342 -22.36 -6.20 -8.74
C GLN A 342 -23.56 -5.90 -9.63
N LYS A 343 -24.76 -5.75 -9.05
CA LYS A 343 -25.98 -5.37 -9.80
C LYS A 343 -25.81 -4.03 -10.49
N ARG A 344 -25.21 -3.05 -9.82
CA ARG A 344 -24.92 -1.72 -10.40
C ARG A 344 -24.00 -1.84 -11.61
N ILE A 345 -22.88 -2.57 -11.51
CA ILE A 345 -21.95 -2.81 -12.62
C ILE A 345 -22.69 -3.46 -13.80
N ASN A 346 -23.52 -4.47 -13.54
CA ASN A 346 -24.29 -5.17 -14.58
C ASN A 346 -25.35 -4.32 -15.28
N ASN A 347 -25.74 -3.19 -14.67
CA ASN A 347 -26.69 -2.25 -15.24
C ASN A 347 -26.01 -1.08 -16.00
N VAL A 348 -24.68 -0.94 -15.91
CA VAL A 348 -23.94 0.14 -16.61
C VAL A 348 -23.98 -0.05 -18.12
N SER A 349 -23.77 -1.29 -18.59
CA SER A 349 -23.75 -1.62 -20.01
C SER A 349 -24.22 -3.05 -20.25
N LYS A 350 -24.77 -3.29 -21.44
CA LYS A 350 -25.07 -4.63 -21.95
C LYS A 350 -23.82 -5.40 -22.42
N ASP A 351 -22.69 -4.71 -22.57
CA ASP A 351 -21.47 -5.28 -23.16
C ASP A 351 -20.65 -6.10 -22.17
N VAL A 352 -20.82 -5.84 -20.87
CA VAL A 352 -20.09 -6.49 -19.79
C VAL A 352 -21.05 -6.83 -18.66
N GLN A 353 -20.90 -8.03 -18.10
CA GLN A 353 -21.48 -8.39 -16.82
C GLN A 353 -20.40 -8.93 -15.91
N VAL A 354 -20.54 -8.73 -14.61
CA VAL A 354 -19.71 -9.32 -13.57
C VAL A 354 -20.55 -10.22 -12.67
N ARG A 355 -19.87 -11.21 -12.10
CA ARG A 355 -20.40 -12.13 -11.12
C ARG A 355 -19.35 -12.47 -10.07
N ASP A 356 -19.80 -13.09 -8.99
CA ASP A 356 -18.97 -13.53 -7.87
C ASP A 356 -18.14 -12.40 -7.24
N LEU A 357 -18.67 -11.17 -7.23
CA LEU A 357 -17.96 -10.00 -6.75
C LEU A 357 -17.72 -10.10 -5.23
N GLN A 358 -16.46 -10.02 -4.82
CA GLN A 358 -16.08 -10.21 -3.42
C GLN A 358 -14.78 -9.47 -3.06
N ILE A 359 -14.59 -9.13 -1.79
CA ILE A 359 -13.30 -8.63 -1.28
C ILE A 359 -12.37 -9.84 -1.05
N VAL A 360 -11.15 -9.75 -1.55
CA VAL A 360 -10.12 -10.79 -1.41
C VAL A 360 -8.84 -10.24 -0.78
N SER A 361 -7.90 -11.12 -0.47
CA SER A 361 -6.61 -10.72 0.09
C SER A 361 -5.58 -10.46 -1.00
N ARG A 362 -4.51 -9.72 -0.66
CA ARG A 362 -3.36 -9.54 -1.57
C ARG A 362 -2.75 -10.88 -2.02
N LYS A 363 -2.82 -11.93 -1.20
CA LYS A 363 -2.25 -13.25 -1.51
C LYS A 363 -2.93 -13.91 -2.72
N ASP A 364 -4.21 -13.62 -2.93
CA ASP A 364 -5.01 -14.18 -4.01
C ASP A 364 -4.57 -13.70 -5.41
N THR A 365 -3.79 -12.60 -5.47
CA THR A 365 -3.21 -12.11 -6.73
C THR A 365 -2.28 -13.12 -7.40
N ASN A 366 -1.69 -14.05 -6.65
CA ASN A 366 -0.86 -15.13 -7.21
C ASN A 366 -1.69 -16.19 -7.92
N LEU A 367 -2.87 -16.54 -7.38
CA LEU A 367 -3.78 -17.53 -7.98
C LEU A 367 -4.24 -17.10 -9.37
N LEU A 368 -4.45 -15.79 -9.55
CA LEU A 368 -4.81 -15.22 -10.84
C LEU A 368 -3.70 -15.42 -11.91
N LYS A 369 -2.44 -15.23 -11.51
CA LYS A 369 -1.25 -15.39 -12.37
C LYS A 369 -0.99 -16.86 -12.70
N GLU A 370 -1.09 -17.75 -11.73
CA GLU A 370 -1.02 -19.21 -11.95
C GLU A 370 -2.12 -19.65 -12.92
N GLY A 371 -3.33 -19.14 -12.75
CA GLY A 371 -4.44 -19.36 -13.67
C GLY A 371 -4.16 -18.93 -15.12
N GLU A 372 -3.43 -17.84 -15.31
CA GLU A 372 -3.06 -17.33 -16.64
C GLU A 372 -2.12 -18.31 -17.35
N ILE A 373 -1.14 -18.85 -16.62
CA ILE A 373 0.00 -19.62 -17.14
C ILE A 373 -0.33 -21.11 -17.29
N ASP A 374 -1.08 -21.69 -16.35
CA ASP A 374 -1.18 -23.16 -16.25
C ASP A 374 -2.54 -23.71 -16.65
N LYS A 375 -3.61 -22.94 -16.43
CA LYS A 375 -4.98 -23.47 -16.63
C LYS A 375 -5.38 -23.47 -18.09
N THR A 376 -6.14 -24.49 -18.48
CA THR A 376 -6.65 -24.60 -19.85
C THR A 376 -7.74 -23.58 -20.12
N LYS A 377 -7.96 -23.30 -21.41
CA LYS A 377 -9.03 -22.42 -21.88
C LYS A 377 -9.82 -23.11 -22.98
N THR A 378 -11.14 -22.98 -22.93
CA THR A 378 -12.08 -23.55 -23.91
C THR A 378 -12.66 -22.44 -24.75
N TYR A 379 -12.77 -22.69 -26.06
CA TYR A 379 -13.22 -21.72 -27.04
C TYR A 379 -14.23 -22.34 -27.99
N THR A 380 -15.07 -21.47 -28.55
CA THR A 380 -15.90 -21.75 -29.72
C THR A 380 -15.50 -20.79 -30.83
N ALA A 381 -15.17 -21.32 -32.01
CA ALA A 381 -14.78 -20.54 -33.17
C ALA A 381 -15.75 -20.81 -34.33
N LEU A 382 -16.30 -19.74 -34.91
CA LEU A 382 -16.94 -19.82 -36.21
C LEU A 382 -15.86 -19.73 -37.28
N CYS A 383 -15.70 -20.80 -38.03
CA CYS A 383 -14.66 -20.93 -39.05
C CYS A 383 -15.28 -20.99 -40.44
N TRP A 384 -14.48 -20.65 -41.44
CA TRP A 384 -14.76 -20.85 -42.85
C TRP A 384 -13.69 -21.76 -43.47
N CYS A 385 -14.10 -22.55 -44.45
CA CYS A 385 -13.23 -23.43 -45.23
C CYS A 385 -13.42 -23.12 -46.72
N ASP A 386 -12.36 -23.21 -47.52
CA ASP A 386 -12.42 -22.97 -48.97
C ASP A 386 -13.32 -23.96 -49.74
N ARG A 387 -13.62 -25.10 -49.11
CA ARG A 387 -14.51 -26.15 -49.62
C ARG A 387 -15.55 -26.56 -48.59
N GLN A 388 -16.60 -27.23 -49.06
CA GLN A 388 -17.54 -27.90 -48.15
C GLN A 388 -16.85 -29.04 -47.42
N LEU A 389 -17.08 -29.11 -46.11
CA LEU A 389 -16.61 -30.21 -45.27
C LEU A 389 -17.58 -31.39 -45.37
N THR A 390 -17.01 -32.58 -45.43
CA THR A 390 -17.72 -33.86 -45.48
C THR A 390 -17.85 -34.45 -44.08
N GLU A 391 -18.69 -35.47 -43.92
CA GLU A 391 -18.78 -36.22 -42.65
C GLU A 391 -17.42 -36.84 -42.27
N ALA A 392 -16.65 -37.31 -43.25
CA ALA A 392 -15.30 -37.84 -43.01
C ALA A 392 -14.33 -36.79 -42.47
N ASP A 393 -14.45 -35.52 -42.88
CA ASP A 393 -13.66 -34.41 -42.32
C ASP A 393 -14.04 -34.16 -40.85
N VAL A 394 -15.34 -34.24 -40.53
CA VAL A 394 -15.85 -34.09 -39.16
C VAL A 394 -15.35 -35.22 -38.27
N GLU A 395 -15.44 -36.47 -38.74
CA GLU A 395 -14.91 -37.64 -38.03
C GLU A 395 -13.40 -37.53 -37.81
N LEU A 396 -12.65 -37.11 -38.83
CA LEU A 396 -11.22 -36.86 -38.73
C LEU A 396 -10.94 -35.87 -37.61
N VAL A 397 -11.52 -34.67 -37.65
CA VAL A 397 -11.26 -33.63 -36.65
C VAL A 397 -11.68 -34.08 -35.25
N ASN A 398 -12.84 -34.71 -35.11
CA ASN A 398 -13.35 -35.19 -33.82
C ASN A 398 -12.53 -36.36 -33.25
N SER A 399 -11.78 -37.09 -34.07
CA SER A 399 -10.87 -38.16 -33.63
C SER A 399 -9.56 -37.64 -33.05
N LEU A 400 -9.17 -36.39 -33.36
CA LEU A 400 -7.92 -35.79 -32.91
C LEU A 400 -8.02 -35.37 -31.45
N LYS A 401 -6.96 -35.65 -30.68
CA LYS A 401 -6.77 -35.23 -29.28
C LYS A 401 -5.31 -34.97 -29.02
N ASP A 402 -5.04 -34.14 -28.02
CA ASP A 402 -3.68 -33.84 -27.54
C ASP A 402 -2.69 -33.49 -28.67
N ILE A 403 -3.11 -32.61 -29.57
CA ILE A 403 -2.27 -32.14 -30.69
C ILE A 403 -1.20 -31.20 -30.14
N THR A 404 0.07 -31.54 -30.35
CA THR A 404 1.20 -30.64 -30.09
C THR A 404 1.44 -29.72 -31.29
N LEU A 405 1.41 -28.41 -31.03
CA LEU A 405 1.64 -27.32 -31.96
C LEU A 405 3.03 -26.71 -31.77
N GLN A 406 3.62 -26.24 -32.86
CA GLN A 406 4.75 -25.33 -32.91
C GLN A 406 4.24 -23.98 -33.42
N GLN A 407 4.02 -23.04 -32.50
CA GLN A 407 3.52 -21.70 -32.82
C GLN A 407 4.64 -20.67 -32.75
N LYS A 408 4.99 -20.06 -33.88
CA LYS A 408 5.77 -18.82 -33.87
C LYS A 408 4.91 -17.68 -33.31
N THR A 409 5.54 -16.69 -32.68
CA THR A 409 4.86 -15.45 -32.30
C THR A 409 4.07 -14.90 -33.51
N PRO A 410 2.73 -14.76 -33.41
CA PRO A 410 1.89 -14.36 -34.54
C PRO A 410 2.29 -13.03 -35.15
N LEU A 411 2.15 -12.90 -36.48
CA LEU A 411 2.51 -11.68 -37.20
C LEU A 411 1.87 -10.43 -36.58
N ARG A 412 0.57 -10.49 -36.26
CA ARG A 412 -0.21 -9.37 -35.71
C ARG A 412 0.23 -8.88 -34.33
N VAL A 413 1.08 -9.63 -33.61
CA VAL A 413 1.60 -9.23 -32.28
C VAL A 413 3.12 -9.06 -32.26
N LEU A 414 3.83 -9.25 -33.39
CA LEU A 414 5.28 -9.13 -33.45
C LEU A 414 5.80 -7.74 -33.08
N HIS A 415 5.02 -6.68 -33.31
CA HIS A 415 5.38 -5.32 -32.89
C HIS A 415 5.41 -5.13 -31.37
N ARG A 416 4.80 -6.04 -30.61
CA ARG A 416 4.69 -5.99 -29.13
C ARG A 416 5.41 -7.14 -28.43
N ARG A 417 5.73 -8.22 -29.13
CA ARG A 417 6.27 -9.46 -28.55
C ARG A 417 7.51 -9.91 -29.29
N ALA A 418 8.50 -10.39 -28.55
CA ALA A 418 9.69 -11.00 -29.13
C ALA A 418 9.31 -12.21 -30.01
N ALA A 419 9.97 -12.33 -31.16
CA ALA A 419 9.83 -13.47 -32.06
C ALA A 419 10.39 -14.73 -31.36
N ALA A 420 9.55 -15.74 -31.19
CA ALA A 420 9.93 -17.04 -30.63
C ALA A 420 8.96 -18.10 -31.14
N THR A 421 9.43 -19.33 -31.30
CA THR A 421 8.58 -20.51 -31.47
C THR A 421 8.31 -21.12 -30.11
N ARG A 422 7.04 -21.44 -29.83
CA ARG A 422 6.63 -22.07 -28.59
C ARG A 422 5.82 -23.31 -28.90
N GLU A 423 6.13 -24.37 -28.17
CA GLU A 423 5.30 -25.56 -28.15
C GLU A 423 4.02 -25.28 -27.37
N ARG A 424 2.88 -25.68 -27.93
CA ARG A 424 1.54 -25.53 -27.33
C ARG A 424 0.71 -26.77 -27.56
N SER A 425 -0.29 -27.03 -26.73
CA SER A 425 -1.16 -28.20 -26.91
C SER A 425 -2.63 -27.83 -27.11
N ILE A 426 -3.28 -28.49 -28.06
CA ILE A 426 -4.74 -28.57 -28.16
C ILE A 426 -5.15 -29.90 -27.51
N HIS A 427 -5.78 -29.84 -26.33
CA HIS A 427 -6.17 -31.04 -25.58
C HIS A 427 -7.35 -31.75 -26.25
N SER A 428 -8.32 -30.98 -26.72
CA SER A 428 -9.47 -31.49 -27.45
C SER A 428 -9.93 -30.48 -28.49
N LEU A 429 -10.53 -30.98 -29.56
CA LEU A 429 -11.22 -30.19 -30.58
C LEU A 429 -12.35 -31.00 -31.21
N SER A 430 -13.40 -30.32 -31.64
CA SER A 430 -14.53 -30.96 -32.30
C SER A 430 -15.29 -29.97 -33.19
N ILE A 431 -15.70 -30.44 -34.37
CA ILE A 431 -16.66 -29.70 -35.20
C ILE A 431 -18.06 -29.99 -34.67
N LYS A 432 -18.72 -28.96 -34.14
CA LYS A 432 -20.06 -29.05 -33.54
C LYS A 432 -21.18 -28.97 -34.57
N SER A 433 -20.98 -28.19 -35.62
CA SER A 433 -21.99 -27.99 -36.67
C SER A 433 -21.34 -27.59 -37.97
N LEU A 434 -21.88 -28.11 -39.07
CA LEU A 434 -21.66 -27.61 -40.42
C LEU A 434 -22.76 -26.59 -40.72
N LEU A 435 -22.37 -25.47 -41.33
CA LEU A 435 -23.22 -24.32 -41.58
C LEU A 435 -23.17 -23.95 -43.07
N PRO A 436 -24.19 -23.24 -43.59
CA PRO A 436 -24.18 -22.76 -44.97
C PRO A 436 -22.93 -21.93 -45.31
N ASN A 437 -22.60 -21.84 -46.60
CA ASN A 437 -21.48 -21.05 -47.14
C ASN A 437 -20.10 -21.52 -46.64
N ASN A 438 -19.88 -22.84 -46.59
CA ASN A 438 -18.64 -23.49 -46.16
C ASN A 438 -18.18 -23.08 -44.76
N ARG A 439 -19.14 -22.85 -43.85
CA ARG A 439 -18.85 -22.48 -42.47
C ARG A 439 -19.00 -23.67 -41.55
N PHE A 440 -18.32 -23.64 -40.42
CA PHE A 440 -18.47 -24.64 -39.38
C PHE A 440 -18.13 -24.06 -38.02
N THR A 441 -18.68 -24.66 -36.97
CA THR A 441 -18.38 -24.30 -35.58
C THR A 441 -17.37 -25.28 -35.01
N LEU A 442 -16.22 -24.78 -34.57
CA LEU A 442 -15.16 -25.52 -33.94
C LEU A 442 -15.14 -25.22 -32.44
N GLU A 443 -15.32 -26.24 -31.61
CA GLU A 443 -15.06 -26.17 -30.17
C GLU A 443 -13.67 -26.73 -29.89
N LEU A 444 -12.88 -26.09 -29.02
CA LEU A 444 -11.55 -26.58 -28.66
C LEU A 444 -11.13 -26.18 -27.25
N THR A 445 -10.40 -27.06 -26.58
CA THR A 445 -9.74 -26.78 -25.30
C THR A 445 -8.22 -26.81 -25.49
N THR A 446 -7.56 -25.76 -25.03
CA THR A 446 -6.13 -25.53 -25.30
C THR A 446 -5.34 -25.29 -24.02
N GLN A 447 -4.04 -25.55 -24.09
CA GLN A 447 -3.07 -25.06 -23.13
C GLN A 447 -3.11 -23.54 -23.07
N ALA A 448 -2.83 -22.97 -21.90
CA ALA A 448 -2.62 -21.54 -21.73
C ALA A 448 -1.65 -20.93 -22.76
N GLY A 449 -1.99 -19.74 -23.25
CA GLY A 449 -1.16 -18.99 -24.19
C GLY A 449 -1.10 -19.57 -25.60
N THR A 450 -2.02 -20.45 -25.96
CA THR A 450 -2.22 -20.94 -27.34
C THR A 450 -2.97 -19.88 -28.14
N TYR A 451 -2.46 -19.57 -29.34
CA TYR A 451 -3.08 -18.60 -30.24
C TYR A 451 -4.08 -19.31 -31.18
N VAL A 452 -5.36 -19.25 -30.83
CA VAL A 452 -6.43 -20.01 -31.50
C VAL A 452 -6.66 -19.56 -32.94
N LYS A 453 -6.66 -18.25 -33.23
CA LYS A 453 -6.82 -17.73 -34.60
C LYS A 453 -5.78 -18.35 -35.53
N GLU A 454 -4.52 -18.28 -35.10
CA GLU A 454 -3.39 -18.80 -35.86
C GLU A 454 -3.34 -20.33 -35.94
N PHE A 455 -3.98 -21.06 -35.03
CA PHE A 455 -4.20 -22.50 -35.19
C PHE A 455 -5.24 -22.79 -36.29
N VAL A 456 -6.24 -21.94 -36.48
CA VAL A 456 -7.24 -22.10 -37.56
C VAL A 456 -6.62 -21.76 -38.92
N HIS A 457 -6.14 -20.54 -39.10
CA HIS A 457 -5.69 -20.05 -40.42
C HIS A 457 -4.19 -20.29 -40.72
N GLY A 458 -3.46 -20.90 -39.79
CA GLY A 458 -2.05 -21.30 -39.96
C GLY A 458 -1.00 -20.18 -39.96
N ASP A 459 -1.41 -18.91 -39.94
CA ASP A 459 -0.53 -17.72 -40.01
C ASP A 459 0.53 -17.83 -41.11
N PHE A 460 0.11 -18.20 -42.34
CA PHE A 460 1.01 -18.44 -43.48
C PHE A 460 2.10 -19.50 -43.19
N GLY A 461 1.73 -20.57 -42.49
CA GLY A 461 2.63 -21.68 -42.12
C GLY A 461 3.50 -21.41 -40.90
N ARG A 462 3.21 -20.36 -40.13
CA ARG A 462 3.92 -20.02 -38.88
C ARG A 462 3.41 -20.80 -37.66
N THR A 463 2.24 -21.41 -37.76
CA THR A 463 1.69 -22.39 -36.82
C THR A 463 1.59 -23.76 -37.48
N TYR A 464 2.14 -24.79 -36.83
CA TYR A 464 2.15 -26.16 -37.35
C TYR A 464 1.93 -27.22 -36.25
N PRO A 465 1.07 -28.23 -36.44
CA PRO A 465 0.04 -28.31 -37.47
C PRO A 465 -1.03 -27.20 -37.29
N ASN A 466 -1.88 -27.00 -38.29
CA ASN A 466 -3.03 -26.08 -38.24
C ASN A 466 -4.25 -26.68 -38.94
N MET A 467 -5.44 -26.06 -38.78
CA MET A 467 -6.68 -26.58 -39.36
C MET A 467 -6.62 -26.70 -40.88
N SER A 468 -5.98 -25.74 -41.58
CA SER A 468 -5.87 -25.80 -43.04
C SER A 468 -5.09 -27.02 -43.51
N GLN A 469 -4.05 -27.41 -42.78
CA GLN A 469 -3.27 -28.62 -43.07
C GLN A 469 -4.04 -29.89 -42.72
N ILE A 470 -4.76 -29.90 -41.59
CA ILE A 470 -5.57 -31.05 -41.15
C ILE A 470 -6.67 -31.34 -42.17
N LEU A 471 -7.37 -30.31 -42.64
CA LEU A 471 -8.48 -30.41 -43.58
C LEU A 471 -8.04 -30.41 -45.06
N LYS A 472 -6.74 -30.19 -45.32
CA LYS A 472 -6.17 -30.08 -46.69
C LYS A 472 -6.92 -29.05 -47.54
N ALA A 473 -7.23 -27.91 -46.93
CA ALA A 473 -8.09 -26.86 -47.46
C ALA A 473 -7.80 -25.55 -46.72
N ASP A 474 -7.83 -24.41 -47.38
CA ASP A 474 -7.63 -23.13 -46.69
C ASP A 474 -8.76 -22.90 -45.69
N CYS A 475 -8.38 -22.46 -44.49
CA CYS A 475 -9.33 -22.21 -43.39
C CYS A 475 -9.09 -20.80 -42.86
N ASP A 476 -10.16 -20.14 -42.44
CA ASP A 476 -10.09 -18.85 -41.74
C ASP A 476 -11.07 -18.80 -40.58
N ILE A 477 -10.82 -17.89 -39.65
CA ILE A 477 -11.65 -17.68 -38.46
C ILE A 477 -12.45 -16.40 -38.61
N ILE A 478 -13.77 -16.51 -38.48
CA ILE A 478 -14.70 -15.38 -38.58
C ILE A 478 -14.89 -14.76 -37.19
N ASP A 479 -15.28 -15.60 -36.23
CA ASP A 479 -15.67 -15.18 -34.90
C ASP A 479 -15.05 -16.15 -33.88
N LEU A 480 -14.69 -15.64 -32.71
CA LEU A 480 -14.11 -16.43 -31.63
C LEU A 480 -14.71 -16.02 -30.29
N ASP A 481 -15.06 -17.02 -29.49
CA ASP A 481 -15.57 -16.86 -28.14
C ASP A 481 -14.73 -17.68 -27.18
N VAL A 482 -14.43 -17.11 -26.01
CA VAL A 482 -13.91 -17.86 -24.88
C VAL A 482 -15.11 -18.37 -24.10
N GLU A 483 -15.22 -19.68 -23.94
CA GLU A 483 -16.32 -20.33 -23.21
C GLU A 483 -15.96 -20.59 -21.75
N ALA A 484 -14.70 -20.92 -21.48
CA ALA A 484 -14.24 -21.20 -20.13
C ALA A 484 -12.77 -20.83 -19.94
N VAL A 485 -12.50 -20.23 -18.79
CA VAL A 485 -11.16 -20.07 -18.22
C VAL A 485 -11.12 -20.97 -17.00
N ASN A 486 -10.45 -22.13 -17.08
CA ASN A 486 -10.58 -23.22 -16.11
C ASN A 486 -9.77 -22.97 -14.83
N VAL A 487 -10.08 -21.86 -14.17
CA VAL A 487 -9.47 -21.38 -12.93
C VAL A 487 -10.54 -21.43 -11.84
N ASP A 488 -10.28 -22.26 -10.83
CA ASP A 488 -11.16 -22.42 -9.66
C ASP A 488 -10.95 -21.29 -8.63
N TRP A 489 -10.95 -20.06 -9.12
CA TRP A 489 -10.77 -18.83 -8.36
C TRP A 489 -11.27 -17.61 -9.18
N PRO A 490 -11.93 -16.61 -8.57
CA PRO A 490 -12.32 -16.55 -7.17
C PRO A 490 -13.41 -17.59 -6.84
N PRO A 491 -13.65 -17.92 -5.55
CA PRO A 491 -14.75 -18.79 -5.17
C PRO A 491 -16.09 -18.27 -5.69
N LEU A 492 -17.00 -19.18 -6.05
CA LEU A 492 -18.36 -18.80 -6.41
C LEU A 492 -19.07 -18.18 -5.18
N VAL A 493 -19.86 -17.13 -5.41
CA VAL A 493 -20.64 -16.48 -4.35
C VAL A 493 -22.12 -16.81 -4.57
N GLU A 494 -22.80 -17.25 -3.51
CA GLU A 494 -24.24 -17.49 -3.58
C GLU A 494 -24.98 -16.18 -3.89
N PRO A 495 -25.94 -16.17 -4.84
CA PRO A 495 -26.71 -14.98 -5.14
C PRO A 495 -27.52 -14.51 -3.93
N ILE A 496 -27.37 -13.23 -3.58
CA ILE A 496 -28.19 -12.58 -2.55
C ILE A 496 -29.38 -11.90 -3.24
N GLU A 497 -30.60 -12.25 -2.85
CA GLU A 497 -31.79 -11.54 -3.29
C GLU A 497 -31.85 -10.17 -2.61
N LEU A 498 -31.76 -9.11 -3.41
CA LEU A 498 -31.86 -7.73 -2.93
C LEU A 498 -33.33 -7.29 -3.00
N ASP A 499 -33.91 -6.96 -1.85
CA ASP A 499 -35.23 -6.34 -1.79
C ASP A 499 -35.24 -5.01 -2.57
N THR A 500 -36.19 -4.86 -3.47
CA THR A 500 -36.30 -3.73 -4.42
C THR A 500 -36.54 -2.36 -3.77
N LEU A 501 -36.67 -2.27 -2.45
CA LEU A 501 -37.05 -1.05 -1.73
C LEU A 501 -35.88 -0.12 -1.33
N ASN A 502 -34.62 -0.55 -1.46
CA ASN A 502 -33.46 0.25 -1.01
C ASN A 502 -32.51 0.74 -2.12
N ILE A 503 -32.86 0.53 -3.39
CA ILE A 503 -31.93 0.80 -4.51
C ILE A 503 -31.80 2.31 -4.83
N GLU A 504 -32.77 3.13 -4.43
CA GLU A 504 -32.78 4.57 -4.74
C GLU A 504 -32.08 5.46 -3.69
N ASN A 505 -31.73 4.94 -2.51
CA ASN A 505 -31.14 5.72 -1.41
C ASN A 505 -29.75 5.24 -1.00
N GLY A 506 -28.89 4.89 -1.98
CA GLY A 506 -27.46 4.76 -1.76
C GLY A 506 -26.79 6.11 -1.52
N GLN A 507 -27.24 6.85 -0.49
CA GLN A 507 -26.55 8.03 -0.01
C GLN A 507 -25.19 7.62 0.56
N ASP A 508 -24.18 8.42 0.24
CA ASP A 508 -22.80 8.38 0.72
C ASP A 508 -22.70 8.12 2.24
N ASN A 509 -22.64 6.85 2.65
CA ASN A 509 -22.37 6.48 4.04
C ASN A 509 -20.90 6.71 4.46
N CYS A 510 -20.07 7.22 3.56
CA CYS A 510 -18.64 7.49 3.83
C CYS A 510 -18.40 8.63 4.84
N LEU A 511 -19.40 9.45 5.20
CA LEU A 511 -19.20 10.62 6.09
C LEU A 511 -19.41 10.35 7.59
N ASN A 512 -19.82 9.16 8.00
CA ASN A 512 -20.10 8.85 9.42
C ASN A 512 -19.00 8.01 10.11
N GLY A 513 -17.74 8.31 9.81
CA GLY A 513 -16.55 7.63 10.32
C GLY A 513 -16.15 7.97 11.78
N ILE A 514 -17.01 8.63 12.56
CA ILE A 514 -16.84 8.75 14.01
C ILE A 514 -18.18 8.39 14.65
N LYS A 515 -18.36 7.12 15.03
CA LYS A 515 -19.43 6.76 15.97
C LYS A 515 -19.09 7.40 17.31
N THR A 516 -19.63 8.58 17.58
CA THR A 516 -19.67 9.11 18.94
C THR A 516 -20.49 8.14 19.79
N SER A 517 -19.83 7.45 20.72
CA SER A 517 -20.53 6.86 21.85
C SER A 517 -21.21 7.99 22.61
N LYS A 518 -22.54 8.10 22.46
CA LYS A 518 -23.36 8.83 23.44
C LYS A 518 -23.21 8.08 24.75
N ASP A 519 -22.45 8.68 25.67
CA ASP A 519 -22.68 8.71 27.11
C ASP A 519 -21.41 9.25 27.78
N ASN A 520 -21.39 10.57 27.96
CA ASN A 520 -20.84 11.28 29.12
C ASN A 520 -20.95 12.78 28.85
N CYS A 521 -21.98 13.40 29.42
CA CYS A 521 -22.07 14.85 29.55
C CYS A 521 -20.87 15.35 30.37
N VAL A 522 -20.10 16.28 29.81
CA VAL A 522 -19.29 17.22 30.58
C VAL A 522 -19.54 18.60 29.98
N ASP A 523 -19.83 19.55 30.87
CA ASP A 523 -20.41 20.87 30.63
C ASP A 523 -19.75 21.71 29.52
N GLU A 524 -20.58 22.15 28.58
CA GLU A 524 -20.32 23.24 27.65
C GLU A 524 -20.39 24.60 28.36
N LYS A 525 -19.35 24.98 29.11
CA LYS A 525 -19.12 26.37 29.54
C LYS A 525 -17.64 26.67 29.71
N GLU A 526 -16.87 26.70 28.62
CA GLU A 526 -15.58 27.41 28.53
C GLU A 526 -15.03 27.33 27.11
N THR A 527 -15.67 28.03 26.15
CA THR A 527 -15.09 28.26 24.80
C THR A 527 -15.75 29.45 24.08
N LYS A 528 -16.27 30.41 24.86
CA LYS A 528 -16.75 31.70 24.36
C LYS A 528 -16.02 32.83 25.05
N GLU A 529 -14.72 32.89 24.83
CA GLU A 529 -13.90 34.09 24.91
C GLU A 529 -12.67 33.79 24.05
N ILE A 530 -12.12 34.81 23.37
CA ILE A 530 -11.14 34.70 22.26
C ILE A 530 -11.79 34.45 20.88
N CYS A 531 -12.76 35.27 20.50
CA CYS A 531 -13.10 35.56 19.09
C CYS A 531 -13.83 36.90 18.98
N LEU A 532 -13.35 37.93 19.68
CA LEU A 532 -13.77 39.32 19.51
C LEU A 532 -12.58 40.21 19.84
N ASN A 533 -11.81 40.56 18.83
CA ASN A 533 -11.09 41.83 18.68
C ASN A 533 -10.12 41.68 17.50
N GLU A 534 -10.59 42.05 16.32
CA GLU A 534 -9.80 42.67 15.25
C GLU A 534 -10.72 42.88 14.04
N ASN A 535 -11.50 43.95 14.08
CA ASN A 535 -12.09 44.59 12.89
C ASN A 535 -12.49 46.02 13.27
N GLU A 536 -11.61 46.97 12.98
CA GLU A 536 -11.85 48.39 12.71
C GLU A 536 -10.48 49.08 12.72
N THR A 537 -9.80 49.28 11.61
CA THR A 537 -9.93 50.43 10.69
C THR A 537 -8.80 50.23 9.67
N VAL A 538 -9.00 50.36 8.35
CA VAL A 538 -8.83 51.61 7.61
C VAL A 538 -9.42 51.40 6.21
N THR A 539 -10.38 52.23 5.85
CA THR A 539 -10.77 52.52 4.47
C THR A 539 -9.90 53.68 3.97
N LYS A 540 -9.29 53.56 2.78
CA LYS A 540 -9.46 54.52 1.65
C LYS A 540 -8.50 54.29 0.48
N SER A 541 -9.09 54.57 -0.69
CA SER A 541 -8.55 54.98 -1.99
C SER A 541 -7.96 53.93 -2.93
N CYS A 542 -8.83 53.47 -3.83
CA CYS A 542 -8.51 53.37 -5.25
C CYS A 542 -8.23 54.77 -5.82
N LYS A 543 -7.18 54.92 -6.62
CA LYS A 543 -7.13 55.82 -7.76
C LYS A 543 -6.21 55.24 -8.83
N GLU A 544 -6.72 55.34 -10.05
CA GLU A 544 -6.14 55.02 -11.33
C GLU A 544 -4.80 55.75 -11.58
N GLU A 545 -3.93 55.13 -12.38
CA GLU A 545 -3.30 55.71 -13.59
C GLU A 545 -2.09 54.84 -13.99
N GLY A 546 -2.09 54.32 -15.24
CA GLY A 546 -0.96 53.63 -15.87
C GLY A 546 -1.35 52.39 -16.67
#